data_AF-A0A353A363-F1
#
_entry.id   AF-A0A353A363-F1
#
_cell.length_a   1.000
_cell.length_b   1.000
_cell.length_c   1.000
_cell.angle_alpha   90.00
_cell.angle_beta   90.00
_cell.angle_gamma   90.00
#
_symmetry.space_group_name_H-M   'P 1'
#
loop_
_entity.id
_entity.type
_entity.pdbx_description
1 polymer ?
#
loop_
_entity_poly.entity_id
_entity_poly.type
_entity_poly.pdbx_seq_one_letter_code
_entity_poly.pdbx_strand_id
1 'polypeptide(L)'
;MTRRFLCALMLALCSVASSLAVLKEKDLPRTLGVLKAELKDNYERQQMFMSMYEQRGARQHQMLVSYMQQCEQISLMLYSQSAENTFDMAYACQQATNLSQDLKRRNSRMHQYDKIIVQLRQEIERYDALIQSLKSMPPVSARDADSVVSVYDSILMQAIDSLAEKADSIKAVRDTIKGKPEAVGQTRGKGPKESREDTGHPLYLRGQELLDREECLKYAESIKANLQRFLDSMENENTYYQSVTAKVAEIDSFAQERYKVLQSDIFKNGSENYFEVLAHLPMYVLRAQMAVRQKYKPFAGHDRTFSEWRGATVLFISVFLVLYLCLALLVSYAALRWLLPKRWRGHDFKLRLRMLNNVVGIALFAVIVMAVHASTNHNFVAMGTGLVINMAWLMEVIFLSLYIRLHGEEMRHAAIIYMPLMLTAFIVILMRIVLIPNMLVNLVLPPLMLALCVWQLVVTKRHRSHLPVLDMVYIHLTTIAMVVCTVASWSGYTLLAVQILVWWTFQLAAIMTITCLYDLMGMYERKVLVKRLAAGRSGGVG
;
A
#
# COMPACT_ATOMS: atom_id res chain seq x y z
N MET A 1 -44.46 -2.06 -35.15
CA MET A 1 -44.24 -3.28 -34.34
C MET A 1 -43.41 -4.34 -35.06
N THR A 2 -43.54 -4.50 -36.37
CA THR A 2 -42.84 -5.52 -37.19
C THR A 2 -41.31 -5.49 -37.10
N ARG A 3 -40.67 -4.31 -37.06
CA ARG A 3 -39.20 -4.17 -36.96
C ARG A 3 -38.60 -4.66 -35.62
N ARG A 4 -39.33 -4.51 -34.51
CA ARG A 4 -38.88 -4.96 -33.18
C ARG A 4 -39.03 -6.48 -33.02
N PHE A 5 -40.07 -7.06 -33.61
CA PHE A 5 -40.22 -8.51 -33.70
C PHE A 5 -39.13 -9.15 -34.57
N LEU A 6 -38.74 -8.52 -35.67
CA LEU A 6 -37.69 -9.03 -36.54
C LEU A 6 -36.31 -9.01 -35.87
N CYS A 7 -36.00 -7.97 -35.09
CA CYS A 7 -34.78 -7.92 -34.29
C CYS A 7 -34.78 -8.94 -33.15
N ALA A 8 -35.91 -9.16 -32.47
CA ALA A 8 -36.03 -10.18 -31.43
C ALA A 8 -35.89 -11.60 -32.00
N LEU A 9 -36.45 -11.86 -33.18
CA LEU A 9 -36.34 -13.13 -33.88
C LEU A 9 -34.89 -13.40 -34.34
N MET A 10 -34.19 -12.38 -34.87
CA MET A 10 -32.77 -12.46 -35.21
C MET A 10 -31.88 -12.70 -33.97
N LEU A 11 -32.17 -12.03 -32.85
CA LEU A 11 -31.43 -12.26 -31.60
C LEU A 11 -31.67 -13.66 -31.03
N ALA A 12 -32.90 -14.17 -31.16
CA ALA A 12 -33.26 -15.53 -30.79
C ALA A 12 -32.58 -16.57 -31.71
N LEU A 13 -32.54 -16.32 -33.02
CA LEU A 13 -31.83 -17.18 -33.98
C LEU A 13 -30.31 -17.20 -33.75
N CYS A 14 -29.69 -16.06 -33.42
CA CYS A 14 -28.25 -15.99 -33.13
C CYS A 14 -27.88 -16.66 -31.79
N SER A 15 -28.77 -16.62 -30.79
CA SER A 15 -28.57 -17.31 -29.49
C SER A 15 -28.84 -18.82 -29.57
N VAL A 16 -29.75 -19.26 -30.43
CA VAL A 16 -29.95 -20.70 -30.70
C VAL A 16 -28.80 -21.29 -31.52
N ALA A 17 -28.23 -20.53 -32.48
CA ALA A 17 -27.08 -20.97 -33.26
C ALA A 17 -25.82 -21.23 -32.40
N SER A 18 -25.66 -20.52 -31.28
CA SER A 18 -24.55 -20.73 -30.34
C SER A 18 -24.71 -22.00 -29.48
N SER A 19 -25.91 -22.58 -29.41
CA SER A 19 -26.20 -23.82 -28.68
C SER A 19 -26.05 -25.11 -29.51
N LEU A 20 -25.90 -24.98 -30.84
CA LEU A 20 -25.77 -26.10 -31.78
C LEU A 20 -24.32 -26.35 -32.24
N ALA A 21 -23.35 -25.60 -31.72
CA ALA A 21 -21.92 -25.80 -31.99
C ALA A 21 -21.33 -26.91 -31.11
N VAL A 22 -21.89 -28.12 -31.19
CA VAL A 22 -21.20 -29.35 -30.80
C VAL A 22 -20.74 -29.97 -32.11
N LEU A 23 -19.42 -30.10 -32.32
CA LEU A 23 -18.86 -30.68 -33.54
C LEU A 23 -19.37 -32.12 -33.73
N LYS A 24 -20.40 -32.28 -34.55
CA LYS A 24 -20.74 -33.56 -35.17
C LYS A 24 -20.03 -33.62 -36.50
N GLU A 25 -18.79 -34.05 -36.47
CA GLU A 25 -18.06 -34.34 -37.69
C GLU A 25 -18.59 -35.61 -38.36
N LYS A 26 -18.45 -35.68 -39.68
CA LYS A 26 -19.06 -36.73 -40.50
C LYS A 26 -18.46 -38.11 -40.21
N ASP A 27 -17.15 -38.17 -39.94
CA ASP A 27 -16.37 -39.41 -39.82
C ASP A 27 -15.18 -39.22 -38.85
N LEU A 28 -14.80 -40.28 -38.12
CA LEU A 28 -13.68 -40.30 -37.15
C LEU A 28 -12.32 -39.77 -37.69
N PRO A 29 -11.92 -40.03 -38.96
CA PRO A 29 -10.66 -39.53 -39.51
C PRO A 29 -10.63 -38.00 -39.62
N ARG A 30 -11.77 -37.38 -39.94
CA ARG A 30 -11.87 -35.91 -39.96
C ARG A 30 -11.74 -35.35 -38.55
N THR A 31 -12.33 -36.03 -37.56
CA THR A 31 -12.29 -35.61 -36.16
C THR A 31 -10.87 -35.65 -35.60
N LEU A 32 -10.09 -36.68 -35.96
CA LEU A 32 -8.67 -36.77 -35.62
C LEU A 32 -7.85 -35.68 -36.31
N GLY A 33 -8.12 -35.39 -37.59
CA GLY A 33 -7.44 -34.32 -38.33
C GLY A 33 -7.71 -32.92 -37.75
N VAL A 34 -8.95 -32.64 -37.36
CA VAL A 34 -9.34 -31.36 -36.71
C VAL A 34 -8.75 -31.26 -35.31
N LEU A 35 -8.86 -32.34 -34.50
CA LEU A 35 -8.25 -32.40 -33.18
C LEU A 35 -6.73 -32.16 -33.25
N LYS A 36 -6.05 -32.72 -34.24
CA LYS A 36 -4.62 -32.47 -34.45
C LYS A 36 -4.32 -31.00 -34.70
N ALA A 37 -5.06 -30.37 -35.62
CA ALA A 37 -4.87 -28.97 -35.94
C ALA A 37 -5.13 -28.08 -34.71
N GLU A 38 -6.17 -28.40 -33.93
CA GLU A 38 -6.51 -27.70 -32.70
C GLU A 38 -5.46 -27.89 -31.61
N LEU A 39 -4.96 -29.11 -31.40
CA LEU A 39 -3.89 -29.41 -30.43
C LEU A 39 -2.58 -28.71 -30.80
N LYS A 40 -2.22 -28.69 -32.09
CA LYS A 40 -1.04 -27.98 -32.57
C LYS A 40 -1.16 -26.48 -32.33
N ASP A 41 -2.29 -25.87 -32.71
CA ASP A 41 -2.52 -24.44 -32.51
C ASP A 41 -2.59 -24.08 -31.01
N ASN A 42 -3.22 -24.92 -30.19
CA ASN A 42 -3.24 -24.75 -28.73
C ASN A 42 -1.84 -24.87 -28.12
N TYR A 43 -1.00 -25.79 -28.59
CA TYR A 43 0.39 -25.94 -28.13
C TYR A 43 1.22 -24.68 -28.44
N GLU A 44 1.13 -24.15 -29.66
CA GLU A 44 1.83 -22.92 -30.06
C GLU A 44 1.32 -21.70 -29.25
N ARG A 45 0.00 -21.57 -29.09
CA ARG A 45 -0.60 -20.53 -28.23
C ARG A 45 -0.14 -20.67 -26.78
N GLN A 46 -0.13 -21.88 -26.23
CA GLN A 46 0.27 -22.14 -24.85
C GLN A 46 1.73 -21.76 -24.60
N GLN A 47 2.66 -22.09 -25.51
CA GLN A 47 4.06 -21.68 -25.37
C GLN A 47 4.22 -20.17 -25.29
N MET A 48 3.53 -19.43 -26.17
CA MET A 48 3.54 -17.96 -26.14
C MET A 48 2.97 -17.43 -24.83
N PHE A 49 1.86 -17.98 -24.34
CA PHE A 49 1.30 -17.59 -23.05
C PHE A 49 2.24 -17.89 -21.88
N MET A 50 2.84 -19.08 -21.82
CA MET A 50 3.77 -19.45 -20.74
C MET A 50 4.95 -18.49 -20.67
N SER A 51 5.58 -18.13 -21.79
CA SER A 51 6.69 -17.17 -21.79
C SER A 51 6.32 -15.80 -21.21
N MET A 52 5.09 -15.32 -21.48
CA MET A 52 4.58 -14.08 -20.90
C MET A 52 4.29 -14.22 -19.40
N TYR A 53 3.77 -15.38 -18.96
CA TYR A 53 3.51 -15.66 -17.55
C TYR A 53 4.80 -15.80 -16.76
N GLU A 54 5.84 -16.44 -17.30
CA GLU A 54 7.16 -16.54 -16.66
C GLU A 54 7.75 -15.15 -16.41
N GLN A 55 7.70 -14.24 -17.40
CA GLN A 55 8.19 -12.87 -17.22
C GLN A 55 7.39 -12.08 -16.17
N ARG A 56 6.05 -12.23 -16.16
CA ARG A 56 5.19 -11.58 -15.15
C ARG A 56 5.42 -12.17 -13.76
N GLY A 57 5.53 -13.50 -13.67
CA GLY A 57 5.82 -14.25 -12.47
C GLY A 57 7.17 -13.85 -11.87
N ALA A 58 8.22 -13.77 -12.68
CA ALA A 58 9.55 -13.34 -12.23
C ALA A 58 9.54 -11.91 -11.62
N ARG A 59 8.82 -10.97 -12.26
CA ARG A 59 8.66 -9.60 -11.71
C ARG A 59 7.89 -9.62 -10.39
N GLN A 60 6.85 -10.45 -10.31
CA GLN A 60 6.04 -10.59 -9.12
C GLN A 60 6.84 -11.23 -7.98
N HIS A 61 7.61 -12.27 -8.26
CA HIS A 61 8.51 -12.92 -7.32
C HIS A 61 9.56 -11.95 -6.78
N GLN A 62 10.27 -11.22 -7.65
CA GLN A 62 11.22 -10.19 -7.24
C GLN A 62 10.60 -9.13 -6.33
N MET A 63 9.36 -8.73 -6.64
CA MET A 63 8.61 -7.83 -5.78
C MET A 63 8.34 -8.46 -4.40
N LEU A 64 7.88 -9.71 -4.32
CA LEU A 64 7.66 -10.40 -3.04
C LEU A 64 8.95 -10.57 -2.23
N VAL A 65 10.07 -10.88 -2.88
CA VAL A 65 11.40 -10.90 -2.26
C VAL A 65 11.73 -9.55 -1.65
N SER A 66 11.46 -8.44 -2.38
CA SER A 66 11.69 -7.10 -1.84
C SER A 66 10.79 -6.78 -0.64
N TYR A 67 9.54 -7.25 -0.64
CA TYR A 67 8.63 -7.14 0.52
C TYR A 67 9.17 -7.92 1.71
N MET A 68 9.64 -9.14 1.50
CA MET A 68 10.22 -9.96 2.56
C MET A 68 11.48 -9.30 3.15
N GLN A 69 12.36 -8.76 2.32
CA GLN A 69 13.55 -8.04 2.79
C GLN A 69 13.20 -6.80 3.60
N GLN A 70 12.23 -6.00 3.16
CA GLN A 70 11.75 -4.84 3.91
C GLN A 70 11.06 -5.26 5.22
N CYS A 71 10.27 -6.33 5.19
CA CYS A 71 9.63 -6.95 6.34
C CYS A 71 10.69 -7.33 7.41
N GLU A 72 11.74 -8.05 7.00
CA GLU A 72 12.85 -8.43 7.88
C GLU A 72 13.60 -7.22 8.44
N GLN A 73 13.90 -6.22 7.60
CA GLN A 73 14.54 -4.99 8.07
C GLN A 73 13.71 -4.25 9.12
N ILE A 74 12.39 -4.14 8.88
CA ILE A 74 11.46 -3.51 9.83
C ILE A 74 11.34 -4.36 11.10
N SER A 75 11.32 -5.69 10.97
CA SER A 75 11.31 -6.62 12.10
C SER A 75 12.50 -6.40 13.02
N LEU A 76 13.71 -6.38 12.45
CA LEU A 76 14.95 -6.18 13.18
C LEU A 76 14.99 -4.80 13.83
N MET A 77 14.52 -3.76 13.13
CA MET A 77 14.38 -2.42 13.70
C MET A 77 13.43 -2.44 14.89
N LEU A 78 12.24 -3.03 14.75
CA LEU A 78 11.17 -3.02 15.75
C LEU A 78 11.53 -3.84 17.00
N TYR A 79 12.21 -4.98 16.83
CA TYR A 79 12.66 -5.83 17.93
C TYR A 79 13.89 -5.28 18.65
N SER A 80 14.75 -4.52 17.96
CA SER A 80 15.95 -3.92 18.57
C SER A 80 15.68 -2.58 19.28
N GLN A 81 14.53 -1.94 19.07
CA GLN A 81 14.22 -0.67 19.73
C GLN A 81 13.96 -0.86 21.23
N SER A 82 14.59 0.00 22.04
CA SER A 82 14.27 0.13 23.46
C SER A 82 12.97 0.90 23.65
N ALA A 83 12.21 0.56 24.69
CA ALA A 83 10.96 1.25 25.04
C ALA A 83 11.14 2.75 25.35
N GLU A 84 12.35 3.16 25.73
CA GLU A 84 12.70 4.55 26.05
C GLU A 84 12.82 5.47 24.82
N ASN A 85 12.80 4.91 23.60
CA ASN A 85 12.84 5.66 22.34
C ASN A 85 11.46 5.66 21.68
N THR A 86 10.53 6.45 22.22
CA THR A 86 9.13 6.49 21.76
C THR A 86 8.98 6.85 20.29
N PHE A 87 9.74 7.84 19.80
CA PHE A 87 9.65 8.27 18.40
C PHE A 87 10.17 7.23 17.41
N ASP A 88 11.27 6.53 17.74
CA ASP A 88 11.84 5.47 16.90
C ASP A 88 10.87 4.29 16.82
N MET A 89 10.31 3.90 17.97
CA MET A 89 9.30 2.84 18.06
C MET A 89 8.03 3.20 17.29
N ALA A 90 7.51 4.43 17.44
CA ALA A 90 6.34 4.90 16.71
C ALA A 90 6.54 4.83 15.19
N TYR A 91 7.73 5.22 14.74
CA TYR A 91 8.09 5.15 13.33
C TYR A 91 8.19 3.73 12.82
N ALA A 92 8.87 2.84 13.56
CA ALA A 92 8.99 1.44 13.20
C ALA A 92 7.61 0.76 13.11
N CYS A 93 6.72 1.06 14.06
CA CYS A 93 5.35 0.57 14.05
C CYS A 93 4.57 1.08 12.83
N GLN A 94 4.73 2.36 12.48
CA GLN A 94 4.08 2.95 11.32
C GLN A 94 4.58 2.31 10.01
N GLN A 95 5.89 2.06 9.89
CA GLN A 95 6.44 1.38 8.71
C GLN A 95 5.89 -0.04 8.56
N ALA A 96 5.83 -0.82 9.64
CA ALA A 96 5.21 -2.14 9.63
C ALA A 96 3.74 -2.10 9.17
N THR A 97 2.98 -1.14 9.71
CA THR A 97 1.57 -0.95 9.36
C THR A 97 1.41 -0.56 7.88
N ASN A 98 2.23 0.37 7.40
CA ASN A 98 2.22 0.80 6.00
C ASN A 98 2.57 -0.36 5.05
N LEU A 99 3.58 -1.16 5.38
CA LEU A 99 3.97 -2.33 4.60
C LEU A 99 2.81 -3.34 4.48
N SER A 100 2.14 -3.63 5.60
CA SER A 100 0.96 -4.48 5.65
C SER A 100 -0.19 -3.93 4.82
N GLN A 101 -0.49 -2.63 4.93
CA GLN A 101 -1.52 -1.99 4.13
C GLN A 101 -1.20 -2.00 2.64
N ASP A 102 0.04 -1.75 2.25
CA ASP A 102 0.47 -1.77 0.86
C ASP A 102 0.42 -3.17 0.28
N LEU A 103 0.83 -4.18 1.04
CA LEU A 103 0.68 -5.58 0.64
C LEU A 103 -0.80 -5.95 0.49
N LYS A 104 -1.67 -5.58 1.45
CA LYS A 104 -3.13 -5.81 1.39
C LYS A 104 -3.77 -5.12 0.17
N ARG A 105 -3.40 -3.87 -0.12
CA ARG A 105 -3.88 -3.13 -1.31
C ARG A 105 -3.43 -3.78 -2.61
N ARG A 106 -2.24 -4.41 -2.64
CA ARG A 106 -1.76 -5.16 -3.81
C ARG A 106 -2.30 -6.58 -3.88
N ASN A 107 -2.61 -7.21 -2.75
CA ASN A 107 -3.18 -8.56 -2.62
C ASN A 107 -4.49 -8.71 -3.41
N SER A 108 -5.35 -7.67 -3.42
CA SER A 108 -6.58 -7.68 -4.22
C SER A 108 -6.37 -7.96 -5.72
N ARG A 109 -5.16 -7.69 -6.25
CA ARG A 109 -4.76 -8.01 -7.63
C ARG A 109 -4.08 -9.37 -7.78
N MET A 110 -3.58 -9.96 -6.69
CA MET A 110 -2.82 -11.22 -6.65
C MET A 110 -3.67 -12.45 -6.30
N HIS A 111 -4.89 -12.26 -5.78
CA HIS A 111 -5.85 -13.31 -5.36
C HIS A 111 -6.40 -14.19 -6.52
N GLN A 112 -5.63 -14.32 -7.61
CA GLN A 112 -5.95 -15.18 -8.74
C GLN A 112 -5.21 -16.51 -8.70
N TYR A 113 -4.20 -16.71 -7.84
CA TYR A 113 -3.48 -17.99 -7.77
C TYR A 113 -4.41 -19.16 -7.52
N ASP A 114 -5.27 -19.10 -6.49
CA ASP A 114 -6.17 -20.20 -6.17
C ASP A 114 -7.13 -20.53 -7.33
N LYS A 115 -7.64 -19.50 -8.03
CA LYS A 115 -8.51 -19.68 -9.19
C LYS A 115 -7.76 -20.31 -10.37
N ILE A 116 -6.57 -19.82 -10.66
CA ILE A 116 -5.71 -20.31 -11.75
C ILE A 116 -5.29 -21.75 -11.47
N ILE A 117 -4.87 -22.07 -10.24
CA ILE A 117 -4.51 -23.42 -9.81
C ILE A 117 -5.68 -24.39 -10.02
N VAL A 118 -6.89 -24.01 -9.60
CA VAL A 118 -8.09 -24.85 -9.81
C VAL A 118 -8.37 -25.06 -11.31
N GLN A 119 -8.26 -24.00 -12.12
CA GLN A 119 -8.44 -24.10 -13.57
C GLN A 119 -7.40 -25.01 -14.22
N LEU A 120 -6.13 -24.88 -13.84
CA LEU A 120 -5.05 -25.71 -14.37
C LEU A 120 -5.26 -27.19 -14.01
N ARG A 121 -5.67 -27.49 -12.77
CA ARG A 121 -5.99 -28.86 -12.34
C ARG A 121 -7.11 -29.47 -13.20
N GLN A 122 -8.17 -28.70 -13.46
CA GLN A 122 -9.27 -29.14 -14.33
C GLN A 122 -8.81 -29.36 -15.77
N GLU A 123 -7.95 -28.50 -16.31
CA GLU A 123 -7.41 -28.69 -17.67
C GLU A 123 -6.48 -29.90 -17.77
N ILE A 124 -5.65 -30.15 -16.75
CA ILE A 124 -4.79 -31.33 -16.68
C ILE A 124 -5.64 -32.60 -16.68
N GLU A 125 -6.69 -32.65 -15.85
CA GLU A 125 -7.63 -33.78 -15.80
C GLU A 125 -8.35 -34.00 -17.15
N ARG A 126 -8.75 -32.92 -17.83
CA ARG A 126 -9.32 -32.97 -19.19
C ARG A 126 -8.34 -33.59 -20.18
N TYR A 127 -7.08 -33.17 -20.18
CA TYR A 127 -6.05 -33.74 -21.05
C TYR A 127 -5.72 -35.19 -20.70
N ASP A 128 -5.80 -35.58 -19.43
CA ASP A 128 -5.65 -36.96 -19.01
C ASP A 128 -6.73 -37.87 -19.57
N ALA A 129 -7.99 -37.46 -19.48
CA ALA A 129 -9.11 -38.17 -20.09
C ALA A 129 -8.96 -38.26 -21.63
N LEU A 130 -8.50 -37.18 -22.27
CA LEU A 130 -8.24 -37.17 -23.72
C LEU A 130 -7.13 -38.16 -24.10
N ILE A 131 -6.01 -38.16 -23.38
CA ILE A 131 -4.90 -39.09 -23.61
C ILE A 131 -5.35 -40.53 -23.41
N GLN A 132 -6.13 -40.81 -22.36
CA GLN A 132 -6.67 -42.16 -22.11
C GLN A 132 -7.60 -42.61 -23.25
N SER A 133 -8.48 -41.73 -23.73
CA SER A 133 -9.36 -42.01 -24.87
C SER A 133 -8.59 -42.22 -26.17
N LEU A 134 -7.51 -41.47 -26.40
CA LEU A 134 -6.64 -41.64 -27.56
C LEU A 134 -5.85 -42.96 -27.46
N LYS A 135 -5.43 -43.38 -26.26
CA LYS A 135 -4.72 -44.64 -26.01
C LYS A 135 -5.61 -45.87 -26.14
N SER A 136 -6.88 -45.79 -25.73
CA SER A 136 -7.84 -46.90 -25.83
C SER A 136 -8.36 -47.16 -27.25
N MET A 137 -8.10 -46.27 -28.22
CA MET A 137 -8.40 -46.55 -29.62
C MET A 137 -7.53 -47.72 -30.13
N PRO A 138 -8.13 -48.74 -30.79
CA PRO A 138 -7.40 -49.94 -31.18
C PRO A 138 -6.25 -49.60 -32.14
N PRO A 139 -5.01 -50.03 -31.87
CA PRO A 139 -3.98 -50.12 -32.91
C PRO A 139 -4.38 -51.29 -33.84
N VAL A 140 -4.06 -51.29 -35.14
CA VAL A 140 -2.86 -51.99 -35.60
C VAL A 140 -2.82 -51.99 -37.14
N SER A 141 -1.63 -51.75 -37.69
CA SER A 141 -1.22 -52.23 -39.01
C SER A 141 -0.91 -53.72 -38.91
N ALA A 142 -1.48 -54.55 -39.79
CA ALA A 142 -1.66 -56.01 -39.73
C ALA A 142 -0.45 -56.95 -39.42
N ARG A 143 0.67 -56.48 -38.86
CA ARG A 143 1.84 -57.31 -38.51
C ARG A 143 1.92 -57.75 -37.04
N ASP A 144 1.24 -57.09 -36.10
CA ASP A 144 1.35 -57.39 -34.65
C ASP A 144 0.01 -57.86 -34.01
N ALA A 145 -0.81 -58.57 -34.78
CA ALA A 145 -2.14 -59.03 -34.35
C ALA A 145 -2.10 -59.91 -33.08
N ASP A 146 -1.01 -60.63 -32.82
CA ASP A 146 -0.87 -61.53 -31.68
C ASP A 146 -0.65 -60.78 -30.34
N SER A 147 -0.19 -59.53 -30.38
CA SER A 147 0.03 -58.70 -29.18
C SER A 147 -1.25 -57.98 -28.70
N VAL A 148 -2.18 -57.70 -29.61
CA VAL A 148 -3.43 -56.98 -29.31
C VAL A 148 -4.44 -57.88 -28.61
N VAL A 149 -4.46 -59.17 -28.95
CA VAL A 149 -5.32 -60.17 -28.29
C VAL A 149 -4.96 -60.29 -26.80
N SER A 150 -3.67 -60.22 -26.43
CA SER A 150 -3.26 -60.30 -25.02
C SER A 150 -3.58 -59.03 -24.21
N VAL A 151 -3.52 -57.85 -24.85
CA VAL A 151 -3.90 -56.58 -24.21
C VAL A 151 -5.41 -56.49 -24.04
N TYR A 152 -6.19 -56.92 -25.03
CA TYR A 152 -7.64 -57.02 -24.88
C TYR A 152 -8.04 -58.06 -23.83
N ASP A 153 -7.38 -59.22 -23.78
CA ASP A 153 -7.63 -60.20 -22.73
C ASP A 153 -7.30 -59.66 -21.34
N SER A 154 -6.20 -58.90 -21.16
CA SER A 154 -5.88 -58.29 -19.87
C SER A 154 -6.86 -57.19 -19.43
N ILE A 155 -7.30 -56.33 -20.34
CA ILE A 155 -8.30 -55.29 -20.07
C ILE A 155 -9.67 -55.93 -19.82
N LEU A 156 -10.02 -56.97 -20.57
CA LEU A 156 -11.25 -57.72 -20.37
C LEU A 156 -11.21 -58.45 -19.02
N MET A 157 -10.09 -59.05 -18.62
CA MET A 157 -9.94 -59.70 -17.31
C MET A 157 -10.04 -58.68 -16.18
N GLN A 158 -9.41 -57.50 -16.30
CA GLN A 158 -9.48 -56.43 -15.30
C GLN A 158 -10.88 -55.78 -15.22
N ALA A 159 -11.57 -55.66 -16.35
CA ALA A 159 -12.97 -55.24 -16.42
C ALA A 159 -13.91 -56.31 -15.84
N ILE A 160 -13.66 -57.59 -16.09
CA ILE A 160 -14.41 -58.72 -15.52
C ILE A 160 -14.18 -58.80 -14.01
N ASP A 161 -12.96 -58.61 -13.51
CA ASP A 161 -12.66 -58.62 -12.07
C ASP A 161 -13.32 -57.43 -11.35
N SER A 162 -13.26 -56.22 -11.93
CA SER A 162 -13.96 -55.05 -11.37
C SER A 162 -15.49 -55.16 -11.49
N LEU A 163 -16.00 -55.86 -12.50
CA LEU A 163 -17.42 -56.19 -12.64
C LEU A 163 -17.83 -57.35 -11.73
N ALA A 164 -16.96 -58.29 -11.40
CA ALA A 164 -17.20 -59.37 -10.44
C ALA A 164 -17.25 -58.82 -9.01
N GLU A 165 -16.35 -57.91 -8.66
CA GLU A 165 -16.35 -57.16 -7.40
C GLU A 165 -17.61 -56.27 -7.27
N LYS A 166 -18.03 -55.62 -8.38
CA LYS A 166 -19.33 -54.92 -8.45
C LYS A 166 -20.54 -55.86 -8.48
N ALA A 167 -20.41 -57.06 -9.04
CA ALA A 167 -21.50 -58.04 -9.10
C ALA A 167 -21.75 -58.68 -7.73
N ASP A 168 -20.72 -58.85 -6.90
CA ASP A 168 -20.85 -59.31 -5.52
C ASP A 168 -21.52 -58.26 -4.63
N SER A 169 -21.19 -56.98 -4.82
CA SER A 169 -21.92 -55.87 -4.17
C SER A 169 -23.36 -55.71 -4.70
N ILE A 170 -23.63 -56.05 -5.97
CA ILE A 170 -24.99 -56.08 -6.54
C ILE A 170 -25.77 -57.33 -6.12
N LYS A 171 -25.12 -58.48 -5.87
CA LYS A 171 -25.74 -59.69 -5.31
C LYS A 171 -26.23 -59.46 -3.88
N ALA A 172 -25.42 -58.77 -3.07
CA ALA A 172 -25.79 -58.34 -1.72
C ALA A 172 -27.01 -57.38 -1.71
N VAL A 173 -27.22 -56.62 -2.79
CA VAL A 173 -28.39 -55.75 -2.98
C VAL A 173 -29.58 -56.48 -3.61
N ARG A 174 -29.33 -57.49 -4.44
CA ARG A 174 -30.35 -58.29 -5.16
C ARG A 174 -31.08 -59.26 -4.24
N ASP A 175 -30.43 -59.80 -3.20
CA ASP A 175 -31.09 -60.68 -2.23
C ASP A 175 -32.09 -59.92 -1.32
N THR A 176 -32.03 -58.59 -1.30
CA THR A 176 -32.95 -57.72 -0.57
C THR A 176 -34.26 -57.43 -1.33
N ILE A 177 -34.32 -57.72 -2.64
CA ILE A 177 -35.46 -57.36 -3.50
C ILE A 177 -35.85 -58.57 -4.37
N LYS A 178 -36.54 -59.54 -3.76
CA LYS A 178 -37.14 -60.67 -4.48
C LYS A 178 -38.65 -60.46 -4.63
N GLY A 179 -39.11 -60.31 -5.87
CA GLY A 179 -40.52 -60.23 -6.25
C GLY A 179 -40.75 -60.63 -7.71
N LYS A 180 -40.85 -61.95 -7.91
CA LYS A 180 -41.54 -62.80 -8.93
C LYS A 180 -41.68 -62.36 -10.43
N PRO A 181 -41.49 -63.30 -11.40
CA PRO A 181 -41.34 -63.00 -12.83
C PRO A 181 -42.63 -63.22 -13.66
N GLU A 182 -42.71 -62.58 -14.84
CA GLU A 182 -43.59 -62.99 -15.94
C GLU A 182 -42.88 -62.96 -17.30
N ALA A 183 -43.44 -63.72 -18.23
CA ALA A 183 -42.77 -64.53 -19.22
C ALA A 183 -42.88 -63.99 -20.66
N VAL A 184 -41.87 -64.38 -21.46
CA VAL A 184 -41.93 -64.88 -22.85
C VAL A 184 -42.68 -64.06 -23.92
N GLY A 185 -41.94 -63.68 -24.96
CA GLY A 185 -42.44 -63.37 -26.29
C GLY A 185 -41.35 -63.58 -27.34
N GLN A 186 -41.24 -64.81 -27.84
CA GLN A 186 -40.34 -65.20 -28.92
C GLN A 186 -41.09 -65.12 -30.25
N THR A 187 -40.62 -64.32 -31.21
CA THR A 187 -40.99 -64.50 -32.62
C THR A 187 -39.78 -64.48 -33.54
N ARG A 188 -39.62 -65.65 -34.15
CA ARG A 188 -38.69 -66.07 -35.19
C ARG A 188 -39.04 -65.36 -36.51
N GLY A 189 -38.10 -64.61 -37.07
CA GLY A 189 -38.20 -64.00 -38.41
C GLY A 189 -37.00 -64.38 -39.26
N LYS A 190 -37.27 -65.03 -40.40
CA LYS A 190 -36.34 -65.54 -41.42
C LYS A 190 -35.37 -64.46 -41.92
N GLY A 191 -34.10 -64.84 -42.10
CA GLY A 191 -33.13 -64.06 -42.88
C GLY A 191 -33.48 -63.98 -44.37
N PRO A 192 -32.82 -63.06 -45.08
CA PRO A 192 -32.16 -63.51 -46.31
C PRO A 192 -30.75 -62.92 -46.50
N LYS A 193 -29.88 -63.82 -46.97
CA LYS A 193 -28.88 -63.65 -48.04
C LYS A 193 -27.82 -62.57 -47.88
N GLU A 194 -26.70 -63.04 -47.35
CA GLU A 194 -25.33 -62.83 -47.81
C GLU A 194 -25.20 -62.22 -49.22
N SER A 195 -24.72 -60.97 -49.26
CA SER A 195 -24.02 -60.38 -50.40
C SER A 195 -22.69 -59.84 -49.88
N ARG A 196 -21.65 -60.44 -50.43
CA ARG A 196 -20.23 -60.31 -50.11
C ARG A 196 -19.70 -59.01 -50.71
N GLU A 197 -19.45 -57.99 -49.90
CA GLU A 197 -18.67 -56.81 -50.31
C GLU A 197 -18.02 -56.13 -49.08
N ASP A 198 -16.70 -55.97 -49.16
CA ASP A 198 -15.76 -55.27 -48.27
C ASP A 198 -15.84 -55.52 -46.74
N THR A 199 -15.11 -56.53 -46.28
CA THR A 199 -14.71 -56.67 -44.87
C THR A 199 -13.61 -55.65 -44.52
N GLY A 200 -14.01 -54.43 -44.22
CA GLY A 200 -13.26 -53.54 -43.34
C GLY A 200 -14.14 -53.19 -42.15
N HIS A 201 -13.87 -53.75 -40.95
CA HIS A 201 -14.67 -53.34 -39.79
C HIS A 201 -14.50 -51.81 -39.59
N PRO A 202 -15.59 -51.07 -39.31
CA PRO A 202 -15.62 -49.60 -39.27
C PRO A 202 -14.83 -48.95 -38.12
N LEU A 203 -14.00 -49.70 -37.40
CA LEU A 203 -13.18 -49.25 -36.27
C LEU A 203 -11.66 -49.38 -36.52
N TYR A 204 -11.23 -49.84 -37.70
CA TYR A 204 -9.81 -49.97 -38.01
C TYR A 204 -9.25 -48.67 -38.60
N LEU A 205 -8.32 -48.05 -37.85
CA LEU A 205 -7.60 -46.85 -38.29
C LEU A 205 -6.57 -47.20 -39.37
N ARG A 206 -6.58 -46.49 -40.50
CA ARG A 206 -5.73 -46.77 -41.68
C ARG A 206 -4.56 -45.78 -41.75
N GLY A 207 -3.32 -46.27 -41.82
CA GLY A 207 -2.09 -45.52 -42.19
C GLY A 207 -1.98 -44.06 -41.69
N GLN A 208 -2.52 -43.12 -42.47
CA GLN A 208 -2.55 -41.68 -42.15
C GLN A 208 -3.31 -41.37 -40.84
N GLU A 209 -4.34 -42.13 -40.51
CA GLU A 209 -5.13 -41.97 -39.28
C GLU A 209 -4.38 -42.44 -38.02
N LEU A 210 -3.47 -43.41 -38.17
CA LEU A 210 -2.56 -43.85 -37.10
C LEU A 210 -1.51 -42.78 -36.83
N LEU A 211 -0.95 -42.18 -37.89
CA LEU A 211 -0.02 -41.06 -37.77
C LEU A 211 -0.68 -39.84 -37.12
N ASP A 212 -1.90 -39.50 -37.52
CA ASP A 212 -2.65 -38.38 -36.93
C ASP A 212 -2.96 -38.62 -35.44
N ARG A 213 -3.27 -39.86 -35.06
CA ARG A 213 -3.46 -40.26 -33.65
C ARG A 213 -2.16 -40.15 -32.84
N GLU A 214 -1.04 -40.64 -33.36
CA GLU A 214 0.26 -40.54 -32.70
C GLU A 214 0.71 -39.09 -32.53
N GLU A 215 0.49 -38.24 -33.54
CA GLU A 215 0.74 -36.80 -33.45
C GLU A 215 -0.17 -36.13 -32.41
N CYS A 216 -1.47 -36.48 -32.37
CA CYS A 216 -2.40 -36.00 -31.33
C CYS A 216 -1.94 -36.41 -29.93
N LEU A 217 -1.52 -37.66 -29.73
CA LEU A 217 -1.00 -38.15 -28.46
C LEU A 217 0.23 -37.35 -28.03
N LYS A 218 1.18 -37.14 -28.95
CA LYS A 218 2.39 -36.35 -28.68
C LYS A 218 2.06 -34.90 -28.27
N TYR A 219 1.16 -34.23 -28.99
CA TYR A 219 0.75 -32.87 -28.64
C TYR A 219 -0.02 -32.84 -27.30
N ALA A 220 -0.95 -33.76 -27.07
CA ALA A 220 -1.69 -33.83 -25.82
C ALA A 220 -0.78 -34.10 -24.60
N GLU A 221 0.16 -35.04 -24.70
CA GLU A 221 1.12 -35.35 -23.64
C GLU A 221 2.05 -34.16 -23.35
N SER A 222 2.51 -33.45 -24.39
CA SER A 222 3.36 -32.26 -24.21
C SER A 222 2.62 -31.06 -23.62
N ILE A 223 1.37 -30.82 -24.04
CA ILE A 223 0.50 -29.78 -23.45
C ILE A 223 0.25 -30.08 -21.98
N LYS A 224 -0.10 -31.34 -21.64
CA LYS A 224 -0.29 -31.77 -20.26
C LYS A 224 0.98 -31.55 -19.44
N ALA A 225 2.14 -31.98 -19.93
CA ALA A 225 3.41 -31.78 -19.24
C ALA A 225 3.76 -30.30 -19.02
N ASN A 226 3.40 -29.43 -19.97
CA ASN A 226 3.54 -27.99 -19.83
C ASN A 226 2.60 -27.43 -18.74
N LEU A 227 1.33 -27.84 -18.74
CA LEU A 227 0.36 -27.43 -17.72
C LEU A 227 0.79 -27.90 -16.32
N GLN A 228 1.31 -29.13 -16.20
CA GLN A 228 1.81 -29.67 -14.94
C GLN A 228 2.98 -28.84 -14.40
N ARG A 229 3.98 -28.54 -15.24
CA ARG A 229 5.11 -27.67 -14.84
C ARG A 229 4.64 -26.28 -14.42
N PHE A 230 3.65 -25.73 -15.13
CA PHE A 230 3.09 -24.43 -14.78
C PHE A 230 2.29 -24.48 -13.46
N LEU A 231 1.52 -25.54 -13.23
CA LEU A 231 0.83 -25.79 -11.96
C LEU A 231 1.82 -25.85 -10.79
N ASP A 232 2.86 -26.67 -10.90
CA ASP A 232 3.89 -26.84 -9.86
C ASP A 232 4.57 -25.49 -9.55
N SER A 233 4.87 -24.68 -10.57
CA SER A 233 5.42 -23.33 -10.40
C SER A 233 4.44 -22.40 -9.68
N MET A 234 3.16 -22.41 -10.05
CA MET A 234 2.14 -21.57 -9.40
C MET A 234 1.87 -21.96 -7.96
N GLU A 235 1.90 -23.25 -7.63
CA GLU A 235 1.75 -23.74 -6.25
C GLU A 235 2.92 -23.31 -5.36
N ASN A 236 4.15 -23.38 -5.88
CA ASN A 236 5.35 -22.90 -5.18
C ASN A 236 5.29 -21.38 -4.93
N GLU A 237 4.91 -20.60 -5.95
CA GLU A 237 4.77 -19.14 -5.81
C GLU A 237 3.62 -18.75 -4.87
N ASN A 238 2.49 -19.48 -4.89
CA ASN A 238 1.39 -19.27 -3.95
C ASN A 238 1.85 -19.54 -2.50
N THR A 239 2.60 -20.61 -2.29
CA THR A 239 3.15 -20.94 -0.96
C THR A 239 4.10 -19.84 -0.47
N TYR A 240 5.01 -19.37 -1.33
CA TYR A 240 5.88 -18.25 -1.02
C TYR A 240 5.09 -16.98 -0.68
N TYR A 241 4.08 -16.65 -1.50
CA TYR A 241 3.19 -15.52 -1.27
C TYR A 241 2.48 -15.58 0.09
N GLN A 242 1.94 -16.76 0.45
CA GLN A 242 1.29 -16.98 1.73
C GLN A 242 2.26 -16.79 2.90
N SER A 243 3.50 -17.28 2.78
CA SER A 243 4.53 -17.09 3.80
C SER A 243 4.90 -15.62 4.03
N VAL A 244 5.06 -14.84 2.94
CA VAL A 244 5.34 -13.40 3.02
C VAL A 244 4.16 -12.67 3.66
N THR A 245 2.93 -13.01 3.27
CA THR A 245 1.71 -12.41 3.81
C THR A 245 1.53 -12.71 5.29
N ALA A 246 1.78 -13.95 5.70
CA ALA A 246 1.75 -14.36 7.10
C ALA A 246 2.81 -13.61 7.92
N LYS A 247 4.04 -13.49 7.40
CA LYS A 247 5.12 -12.79 8.09
C LYS A 247 4.83 -11.29 8.26
N VAL A 248 4.35 -10.63 7.21
CA VAL A 248 3.96 -9.22 7.27
C VAL A 248 2.80 -9.00 8.25
N ALA A 249 1.84 -9.92 8.30
CA ALA A 249 0.73 -9.87 9.26
C ALA A 249 1.20 -10.06 10.71
N GLU A 250 2.15 -10.95 10.96
CA GLU A 250 2.77 -11.16 12.27
C GLU A 250 3.42 -9.85 12.76
N ILE A 251 4.26 -9.22 11.93
CA ILE A 251 4.92 -7.96 12.29
C ILE A 251 3.91 -6.83 12.50
N ASP A 252 2.88 -6.71 11.66
CA ASP A 252 1.80 -5.73 11.82
C ASP A 252 1.08 -5.93 13.16
N SER A 253 0.78 -7.17 13.55
CA SER A 253 0.15 -7.47 14.83
C SER A 253 1.03 -7.07 16.02
N PHE A 254 2.33 -7.37 15.96
CA PHE A 254 3.29 -6.96 16.98
C PHE A 254 3.44 -5.43 17.05
N ALA A 255 3.51 -4.76 15.89
CA ALA A 255 3.56 -3.31 15.80
C ALA A 255 2.31 -2.67 16.43
N GLN A 256 1.12 -3.21 16.19
CA GLN A 256 -0.11 -2.71 16.79
C GLN A 256 -0.13 -2.89 18.32
N GLU A 257 0.39 -4.00 18.83
CA GLU A 257 0.53 -4.21 20.28
C GLU A 257 1.50 -3.20 20.90
N ARG A 258 2.68 -3.02 20.28
CA ARG A 258 3.65 -1.98 20.70
C ARG A 258 3.06 -0.58 20.63
N TYR A 259 2.26 -0.29 19.62
CA TYR A 259 1.57 0.99 19.48
C TYR A 259 0.56 1.23 20.61
N LYS A 260 -0.15 0.19 21.06
CA LYS A 260 -1.05 0.29 22.22
C LYS A 260 -0.29 0.59 23.52
N VAL A 261 0.86 -0.07 23.73
CA VAL A 261 1.73 0.20 24.89
C VAL A 261 2.24 1.64 24.84
N LEU A 262 2.72 2.07 23.67
CA LEU A 262 3.16 3.44 23.45
C LEU A 262 2.03 4.46 23.71
N GLN A 263 0.82 4.15 23.27
CA GLN A 263 -0.36 4.99 23.52
C GLN A 263 -0.68 5.04 25.01
N SER A 264 -0.64 3.91 25.73
CA SER A 264 -0.84 3.94 27.18
C SER A 264 0.24 4.74 27.89
N ASP A 265 1.50 4.68 27.45
CA ASP A 265 2.59 5.43 28.07
C ASP A 265 2.57 6.93 27.74
N ILE A 266 1.90 7.34 26.67
CA ILE A 266 1.71 8.77 26.36
C ILE A 266 0.50 9.33 27.10
N PHE A 267 -0.61 8.60 27.16
CA PHE A 267 -1.91 9.14 27.60
C PHE A 267 -2.37 8.68 29.00
N LYS A 268 -1.86 7.56 29.51
CA LYS A 268 -2.31 6.96 30.78
C LYS A 268 -1.19 6.92 31.80
N ASN A 269 -0.09 6.25 31.47
CA ASN A 269 1.06 6.09 32.34
C ASN A 269 2.00 7.28 32.11
N GLY A 270 1.85 8.35 32.90
CA GLY A 270 2.81 9.44 32.90
C GLY A 270 4.19 8.96 33.36
N SER A 271 5.24 9.70 33.00
CA SER A 271 6.55 9.54 33.64
C SER A 271 6.53 10.07 35.08
N GLU A 272 7.62 9.89 35.81
CA GLU A 272 7.74 10.44 37.17
C GLU A 272 7.51 11.96 37.19
N ASN A 273 6.98 12.46 38.31
CA ASN A 273 6.73 13.88 38.49
C ASN A 273 8.03 14.68 38.34
N TYR A 274 7.97 15.84 37.69
CA TYR A 274 9.18 16.62 37.42
C TYR A 274 9.92 17.06 38.69
N PHE A 275 9.19 17.35 39.77
CA PHE A 275 9.79 17.69 41.07
C PHE A 275 10.54 16.51 41.71
N GLU A 276 10.10 15.28 41.45
CA GLU A 276 10.78 14.06 41.89
C GLU A 276 12.04 13.79 41.06
N VAL A 277 11.97 14.06 39.75
CA VAL A 277 13.13 14.07 38.85
C VAL A 277 14.18 15.08 39.32
N LEU A 278 13.76 16.27 39.75
CA LEU A 278 14.63 17.31 40.33
C LEU A 278 15.25 16.87 41.66
N ALA A 279 14.51 16.17 42.52
CA ALA A 279 15.04 15.64 43.78
C ALA A 279 16.17 14.62 43.55
N HIS A 280 16.08 13.84 42.47
CA HIS A 280 17.08 12.83 42.07
C HIS A 280 17.91 13.24 40.84
N LEU A 281 18.14 14.55 40.65
CA LEU A 281 18.73 15.10 39.44
C LEU A 281 20.08 14.49 39.03
N PRO A 282 21.05 14.23 39.95
CA PRO A 282 22.34 13.64 39.56
C PRO A 282 22.18 12.27 38.88
N MET A 283 21.28 11.43 39.41
CA MET A 283 21.01 10.11 38.85
C MET A 283 20.31 10.21 37.48
N TYR A 284 19.35 11.13 37.36
CA TYR A 284 18.65 11.39 36.12
C TYR A 284 19.55 11.95 35.02
N VAL A 285 20.45 12.87 35.35
CA VAL A 285 21.45 13.39 34.43
C VAL A 285 22.39 12.28 33.96
N LEU A 286 22.85 11.42 34.88
CA LEU A 286 23.70 10.27 34.54
C LEU A 286 22.98 9.33 33.57
N ARG A 287 21.72 8.96 33.85
CA ARG A 287 20.89 8.11 32.96
C ARG A 287 20.65 8.78 31.61
N ALA A 288 20.31 10.06 31.59
CA ALA A 288 20.12 10.82 30.35
C ALA A 288 21.40 10.89 29.52
N GLN A 289 22.56 11.08 30.15
CA GLN A 289 23.86 11.05 29.47
C GLN A 289 24.16 9.66 28.89
N MET A 290 23.85 8.57 29.61
CA MET A 290 23.99 7.22 29.07
C MET A 290 23.08 6.98 27.88
N ALA A 291 21.81 7.39 27.95
CA ALA A 291 20.85 7.26 26.86
C ALA A 291 21.30 8.06 25.61
N VAL A 292 21.77 9.30 25.80
CA VAL A 292 22.35 10.13 24.73
C VAL A 292 23.60 9.46 24.15
N ARG A 293 24.49 8.94 25.01
CA ARG A 293 25.71 8.26 24.56
C ARG A 293 25.39 7.02 23.75
N GLN A 294 24.44 6.21 24.20
CA GLN A 294 24.00 5.01 23.50
C GLN A 294 23.40 5.35 22.14
N LYS A 295 22.63 6.45 22.04
CA LYS A 295 21.96 6.85 20.80
C LYS A 295 22.90 7.52 19.80
N TYR A 296 23.72 8.47 20.24
CA TYR A 296 24.48 9.36 19.35
C TYR A 296 25.99 9.09 19.28
N LYS A 297 26.55 8.19 20.10
CA LYS A 297 27.95 7.76 19.92
C LYS A 297 28.04 6.42 19.20
N PRO A 298 29.02 6.25 18.29
CA PRO A 298 29.31 4.96 17.69
C PRO A 298 29.77 3.95 18.76
N PHE A 299 29.57 2.66 18.49
CA PHE A 299 30.06 1.59 19.35
C PHE A 299 31.59 1.54 19.28
N ALA A 300 32.25 1.64 20.43
CA ALA A 300 33.70 1.50 20.50
C ALA A 300 34.12 0.12 19.98
N GLY A 301 35.04 0.09 19.00
CA GLY A 301 35.58 -1.15 18.41
C GLY A 301 34.76 -1.76 17.27
N HIS A 302 33.66 -1.12 16.84
CA HIS A 302 32.82 -1.58 15.72
C HIS A 302 32.69 -0.50 14.64
N ASP A 303 33.82 0.00 14.15
CA ASP A 303 33.89 1.15 13.21
C ASP A 303 33.25 0.86 11.84
N ARG A 304 32.98 -0.41 11.52
CA ARG A 304 32.32 -0.82 10.27
C ARG A 304 30.79 -0.77 10.31
N THR A 305 30.17 -0.63 11.48
CA THR A 305 28.70 -0.56 11.59
C THR A 305 28.23 0.89 11.47
N PHE A 306 27.94 1.32 10.24
CA PHE A 306 27.30 2.62 9.98
C PHE A 306 25.79 2.48 10.21
N SER A 307 25.24 3.28 11.13
CA SER A 307 23.79 3.32 11.39
C SER A 307 23.29 4.72 11.09
N GLU A 308 22.38 4.86 10.13
CA GLU A 308 21.71 6.14 9.83
C GLU A 308 20.84 6.63 11.00
N TRP A 309 20.34 5.69 11.81
CA TRP A 309 19.47 5.91 12.97
C TRP A 309 20.21 6.29 14.26
N ARG A 310 21.54 6.28 14.24
CA ARG A 310 22.40 6.48 15.42
C ARG A 310 23.60 7.35 15.05
N GLY A 311 24.32 7.85 16.04
CA GLY A 311 25.62 8.46 15.78
C GLY A 311 25.59 9.91 15.30
N ALA A 312 26.66 10.30 14.60
CA ALA A 312 26.91 11.66 14.13
C ALA A 312 25.97 12.11 12.99
N THR A 313 25.39 11.17 12.22
CA THR A 313 24.57 11.50 11.03
C THR A 313 23.29 12.25 11.38
N VAL A 314 22.57 11.82 12.43
CA VAL A 314 21.35 12.51 12.90
C VAL A 314 21.67 13.91 13.39
N LEU A 315 22.76 14.04 14.18
CA LEU A 315 23.21 15.32 14.70
C LEU A 315 23.64 16.25 13.55
N PHE A 316 24.39 15.73 12.59
CA PHE A 316 24.79 16.44 11.37
C PHE A 316 23.56 16.96 10.61
N ILE A 317 22.58 16.11 10.31
CA ILE A 317 21.35 16.52 9.60
C ILE A 317 20.61 17.62 10.37
N SER A 318 20.50 17.50 11.70
CA SER A 318 19.82 18.51 12.52
C SER A 318 20.53 19.87 12.49
N VAL A 319 21.87 19.88 12.58
CA VAL A 319 22.67 21.11 12.49
C VAL A 319 22.56 21.72 11.10
N PHE A 320 22.67 20.90 10.05
CA PHE A 320 22.52 21.36 8.67
C PHE A 320 21.14 21.94 8.40
N LEU A 321 20.08 21.37 8.97
CA LEU A 321 18.74 21.89 8.83
C LEU A 321 18.57 23.29 9.42
N VAL A 322 19.11 23.52 10.63
CA VAL A 322 19.11 24.85 11.25
C VAL A 322 19.96 25.82 10.43
N LEU A 323 21.13 25.38 9.96
CA LEU A 323 21.99 26.19 9.10
C LEU A 323 21.28 26.58 7.79
N TYR A 324 20.56 25.65 7.15
CA TYR A 324 19.81 25.93 5.92
C TYR A 324 18.62 26.85 6.17
N LEU A 325 17.92 26.76 7.31
CA LEU A 325 16.89 27.72 7.67
C LEU A 325 17.46 29.13 7.84
N CYS A 326 18.59 29.26 8.55
CA CYS A 326 19.29 30.53 8.69
C CYS A 326 19.75 31.07 7.33
N LEU A 327 20.34 30.21 6.49
CA LEU A 327 20.77 30.56 5.15
C LEU A 327 19.59 31.01 4.28
N ALA A 328 18.46 30.32 4.33
CA ALA A 328 17.25 30.69 3.60
C ALA A 328 16.71 32.07 4.02
N LEU A 329 16.70 32.37 5.32
CA LEU A 329 16.32 33.69 5.84
C LEU A 329 17.31 34.79 5.42
N LEU A 330 18.61 34.50 5.37
CA LEU A 330 19.64 35.43 4.90
C LEU A 330 19.56 35.69 3.40
N VAL A 331 19.39 34.63 2.60
CA VAL A 331 19.21 34.71 1.15
C VAL A 331 17.94 35.47 0.81
N SER A 332 16.84 35.20 1.51
CA SER A 332 15.59 35.96 1.36
C SER A 332 15.79 37.44 1.66
N TYR A 333 16.57 37.77 2.70
CA TYR A 333 16.83 39.16 3.07
C TYR A 333 17.64 39.89 1.99
N ALA A 334 18.67 39.22 1.47
CA ALA A 334 19.47 39.74 0.36
C ALA A 334 18.63 39.91 -0.92
N ALA A 335 17.81 38.91 -1.25
CA ALA A 335 16.94 38.91 -2.43
C ALA A 335 15.91 40.04 -2.35
N LEU A 336 15.20 40.19 -1.23
CA LEU A 336 14.21 41.26 -1.05
C LEU A 336 14.86 42.65 -1.08
N ARG A 337 16.08 42.80 -0.55
CA ARG A 337 16.82 44.06 -0.61
C ARG A 337 17.23 44.42 -2.05
N TRP A 338 17.53 43.42 -2.88
CA TRP A 338 17.94 43.61 -4.27
C TRP A 338 16.75 43.81 -5.22
N LEU A 339 15.68 43.02 -5.05
CA LEU A 339 14.49 43.01 -5.91
C LEU A 339 13.50 44.14 -5.61
N LEU A 340 13.36 44.59 -4.35
CA LEU A 340 12.39 45.67 -4.06
C LEU A 340 12.90 47.03 -4.56
N PRO A 341 12.17 47.69 -5.49
CA PRO A 341 12.54 49.01 -5.98
C PRO A 341 12.51 50.06 -4.86
N LYS A 342 13.42 51.05 -4.91
CA LYS A 342 13.46 52.16 -3.93
C LYS A 342 12.14 52.94 -3.81
N ARG A 343 11.24 52.84 -4.79
CA ARG A 343 9.92 53.53 -4.82
C ARG A 343 8.93 53.03 -3.77
N TRP A 344 9.09 51.81 -3.26
CA TRP A 344 8.16 51.21 -2.28
C TRP A 344 8.55 51.50 -0.82
N ARG A 345 9.56 52.35 -0.61
CA ARG A 345 10.17 52.66 0.68
C ARG A 345 9.37 53.73 1.44
N GLY A 346 8.14 53.40 1.85
CA GLY A 346 7.32 54.20 2.75
C GLY A 346 7.78 54.15 4.22
N HIS A 347 7.09 54.86 5.12
CA HIS A 347 7.40 54.94 6.56
C HIS A 347 7.45 53.55 7.25
N ASP A 348 6.52 52.66 6.91
CA ASP A 348 6.41 51.31 7.51
C ASP A 348 7.21 50.23 6.77
N PHE A 349 8.04 50.63 5.80
CA PHE A 349 8.72 49.71 4.89
C PHE A 349 9.60 48.69 5.63
N LYS A 350 10.37 49.12 6.64
CA LYS A 350 11.28 48.23 7.38
C LYS A 350 10.55 47.14 8.14
N LEU A 351 9.34 47.42 8.65
CA LEU A 351 8.55 46.45 9.40
C LEU A 351 7.92 45.43 8.45
N ARG A 352 7.27 45.92 7.38
CA ARG A 352 6.70 45.06 6.34
C ARG A 352 7.76 44.17 5.69
N LEU A 353 8.95 44.71 5.45
CA LEU A 353 10.06 43.96 4.88
C LEU A 353 10.55 42.83 5.80
N ARG A 354 10.57 43.02 7.13
CA ARG A 354 10.96 41.96 8.07
C ARG A 354 9.94 40.81 8.11
N MET A 355 8.65 41.12 8.10
CA MET A 355 7.62 40.08 8.03
C MET A 355 7.62 39.36 6.68
N LEU A 356 7.74 40.11 5.59
CA LEU A 356 7.88 39.54 4.25
C LEU A 356 9.14 38.68 4.12
N ASN A 357 10.24 39.07 4.75
CA ASN A 357 11.46 38.27 4.81
C ASN A 357 11.24 36.91 5.48
N ASN A 358 10.51 36.88 6.59
CA ASN A 358 10.21 35.64 7.28
C ASN A 358 9.32 34.74 6.42
N VAL A 359 8.27 35.28 5.79
CA VAL A 359 7.41 34.55 4.85
C VAL A 359 8.24 33.97 3.70
N VAL A 360 8.91 34.83 2.93
CA VAL A 360 9.68 34.38 1.75
C VAL A 360 10.83 33.45 2.14
N GLY A 361 11.46 33.67 3.30
CA GLY A 361 12.54 32.80 3.80
C GLY A 361 12.06 31.42 4.24
N ILE A 362 10.89 31.32 4.89
CA ILE A 362 10.29 30.03 5.26
C ILE A 362 9.80 29.30 4.01
N ALA A 363 9.18 30.00 3.05
CA ALA A 363 8.82 29.43 1.75
C ALA A 363 10.05 28.87 1.01
N LEU A 364 11.15 29.65 0.95
CA LEU A 364 12.41 29.20 0.34
C LEU A 364 12.97 27.96 1.05
N PHE A 365 12.97 27.96 2.38
CA PHE A 365 13.40 26.81 3.17
C PHE A 365 12.53 25.57 2.86
N ALA A 366 11.20 25.72 2.81
CA ALA A 366 10.29 24.62 2.50
C ALA A 366 10.55 24.04 1.10
N VAL A 367 10.80 24.88 0.10
CA VAL A 367 11.14 24.45 -1.26
C VAL A 367 12.48 23.72 -1.31
N ILE A 368 13.51 24.22 -0.60
CA ILE A 368 14.82 23.55 -0.52
C ILE A 368 14.68 22.16 0.09
N VAL A 369 13.97 22.04 1.22
CA VAL A 369 13.77 20.74 1.87
C VAL A 369 12.93 19.80 1.00
N MET A 370 11.95 20.32 0.25
CA MET A 370 11.16 19.54 -0.71
C MET A 370 12.03 18.99 -1.86
N ALA A 371 12.97 19.77 -2.38
CA ALA A 371 13.92 19.32 -3.39
C ALA A 371 14.86 18.21 -2.85
N VAL A 372 15.29 18.33 -1.59
CA VAL A 372 16.07 17.28 -0.92
C VAL A 372 15.23 16.02 -0.72
N HIS A 373 13.97 16.15 -0.30
CA HIS A 373 13.05 15.02 -0.13
C HIS A 373 12.84 14.25 -1.44
N ALA A 374 12.62 14.97 -2.55
CA ALA A 374 12.41 14.35 -3.86
C ALA A 374 13.65 13.65 -4.44
N SER A 375 14.85 14.05 -4.02
CA SER A 375 16.11 13.50 -4.54
C SER A 375 16.72 12.39 -3.68
N THR A 376 16.19 12.16 -2.47
CA THR A 376 16.81 11.22 -1.52
C THR A 376 16.21 9.82 -1.61
N ASN A 377 17.07 8.81 -1.82
CA ASN A 377 16.70 7.39 -1.81
C ASN A 377 16.84 6.72 -0.41
N HIS A 378 17.38 7.45 0.58
CA HIS A 378 17.56 6.94 1.94
C HIS A 378 16.30 7.13 2.78
N ASN A 379 15.74 6.03 3.31
CA ASN A 379 14.50 6.04 4.08
C ASN A 379 14.53 6.98 5.28
N PHE A 380 15.68 7.10 5.96
CA PHE A 380 15.83 8.00 7.12
C PHE A 380 15.68 9.47 6.75
N VAL A 381 16.40 9.93 5.72
CA VAL A 381 16.35 11.32 5.27
C VAL A 381 15.00 11.63 4.65
N ALA A 382 14.40 10.69 3.91
CA ALA A 382 13.05 10.84 3.37
C ALA A 382 12.01 11.03 4.48
N MET A 383 12.08 10.25 5.57
CA MET A 383 11.23 10.43 6.74
C MET A 383 11.44 11.80 7.40
N GLY A 384 12.70 12.14 7.72
CA GLY A 384 13.03 13.37 8.44
C GLY A 384 12.61 14.63 7.67
N THR A 385 12.89 14.66 6.37
CA THR A 385 12.48 15.76 5.47
C THR A 385 10.96 15.84 5.32
N GLY A 386 10.24 14.72 5.26
CA GLY A 386 8.77 14.72 5.22
C GLY A 386 8.13 15.39 6.44
N LEU A 387 8.64 15.09 7.64
CA LEU A 387 8.20 15.75 8.89
C LEU A 387 8.49 17.26 8.87
N VAL A 388 9.67 17.64 8.39
CA VAL A 388 10.09 19.06 8.28
C VAL A 388 9.18 19.82 7.31
N ILE A 389 8.88 19.24 6.14
CA ILE A 389 8.06 19.88 5.10
C ILE A 389 6.68 20.22 5.66
N ASN A 390 6.00 19.26 6.29
CA ASN A 390 4.68 19.49 6.86
C ASN A 390 4.67 20.64 7.87
N MET A 391 5.70 20.72 8.71
CA MET A 391 5.81 21.76 9.73
C MET A 391 6.26 23.11 9.15
N ALA A 392 7.12 23.12 8.13
CA ALA A 392 7.52 24.33 7.43
C ALA A 392 6.32 25.00 6.75
N TRP A 393 5.43 24.21 6.14
CA TRP A 393 4.18 24.72 5.58
C TRP A 393 3.22 25.26 6.64
N LEU A 394 3.11 24.62 7.81
CA LEU A 394 2.31 25.16 8.91
C LEU A 394 2.85 26.52 9.38
N MET A 395 4.17 26.66 9.49
CA MET A 395 4.82 27.92 9.83
C MET A 395 4.60 29.00 8.75
N GLU A 396 4.71 28.61 7.48
CA GLU A 396 4.47 29.50 6.34
C GLU A 396 3.05 30.06 6.35
N VAL A 397 2.05 29.20 6.55
CA VAL A 397 0.64 29.59 6.61
C VAL A 397 0.37 30.59 7.73
N ILE A 398 0.96 30.39 8.92
CA ILE A 398 0.82 31.32 10.05
C ILE A 398 1.42 32.69 9.70
N PHE A 399 2.65 32.72 9.20
CA PHE A 399 3.32 33.98 8.86
C PHE A 399 2.64 34.71 7.68
N LEU A 400 2.21 33.97 6.67
CA LEU A 400 1.51 34.52 5.52
C LEU A 400 0.16 35.12 5.93
N SER A 401 -0.59 34.43 6.79
CA SER A 401 -1.86 34.92 7.34
C SER A 401 -1.66 36.23 8.12
N LEU A 402 -0.65 36.27 9.01
CA LEU A 402 -0.31 37.48 9.77
C LEU A 402 0.12 38.65 8.86
N TYR A 403 0.88 38.35 7.81
CA TYR A 403 1.34 39.36 6.85
C TYR A 403 0.19 39.96 6.04
N ILE A 404 -0.78 39.15 5.61
CA ILE A 404 -1.91 39.63 4.79
C ILE A 404 -2.89 40.43 5.64
N ARG A 405 -3.19 39.97 6.87
CA ARG A 405 -4.27 40.51 7.69
C ARG A 405 -3.94 41.81 8.41
N LEU A 406 -2.73 41.95 8.96
CA LEU A 406 -2.37 43.10 9.80
C LEU A 406 -1.76 44.25 8.99
N HIS A 407 -1.91 45.49 9.44
CA HIS A 407 -1.32 46.68 8.79
C HIS A 407 -0.66 47.62 9.81
N GLY A 408 0.38 48.36 9.39
CA GLY A 408 1.01 49.41 10.20
C GLY A 408 1.71 48.90 11.47
N GLU A 409 1.58 49.65 12.57
CA GLU A 409 2.17 49.34 13.88
C GLU A 409 1.64 48.05 14.52
N GLU A 410 0.43 47.61 14.17
CA GLU A 410 -0.18 46.37 14.68
C GLU A 410 0.64 45.13 14.28
N MET A 411 1.26 45.15 13.09
CA MET A 411 2.14 44.07 12.63
C MET A 411 3.33 43.84 13.57
N ARG A 412 3.89 44.91 14.15
CA ARG A 412 5.04 44.80 15.05
C ARG A 412 4.64 44.10 16.34
N HIS A 413 3.50 44.50 16.88
CA HIS A 413 2.94 43.96 18.10
C HIS A 413 2.56 42.49 17.92
N ALA A 414 1.87 42.16 16.82
CA ALA A 414 1.54 40.80 16.45
C ALA A 414 2.80 39.92 16.30
N ALA A 415 3.81 40.40 15.57
CA ALA A 415 5.05 39.64 15.38
C ALA A 415 5.76 39.29 16.69
N ILE A 416 5.76 40.21 17.67
CA ILE A 416 6.37 39.98 18.99
C ILE A 416 5.54 38.96 19.78
N ILE A 417 4.21 39.02 19.71
CA ILE A 417 3.31 38.14 20.48
C ILE A 417 3.26 36.71 19.93
N TYR A 418 3.37 36.54 18.62
CA TYR A 418 3.42 35.20 18.02
C TYR A 418 4.83 34.58 18.08
N MET A 419 5.89 35.33 18.45
CA MET A 419 7.25 34.83 18.51
C MET A 419 7.46 33.61 19.45
N PRO A 420 6.94 33.59 20.69
CA PRO A 420 7.10 32.43 21.57
C PRO A 420 6.40 31.18 21.02
N LEU A 421 5.25 31.35 20.35
CA LEU A 421 4.59 30.27 19.65
C LEU A 421 5.45 29.73 18.49
N MET A 422 6.05 30.62 17.69
CA MET A 422 6.94 30.21 16.58
C MET A 422 8.16 29.45 17.09
N LEU A 423 8.75 29.90 18.20
CA LEU A 423 9.85 29.21 18.86
C LEU A 423 9.41 27.84 19.39
N THR A 424 8.20 27.74 19.94
CA THR A 424 7.61 26.47 20.38
C THR A 424 7.45 25.50 19.21
N ALA A 425 6.88 25.96 18.09
CA ALA A 425 6.76 25.15 16.88
C ALA A 425 8.14 24.68 16.37
N PHE A 426 9.14 25.56 16.36
CA PHE A 426 10.51 25.21 15.99
C PHE A 426 11.15 24.18 16.93
N ILE A 427 10.98 24.31 18.25
CA ILE A 427 11.45 23.34 19.24
C ILE A 427 10.82 21.97 18.99
N VAL A 428 9.53 21.92 18.67
CA VAL A 428 8.85 20.66 18.37
C VAL A 428 9.38 20.02 17.08
N ILE A 429 9.67 20.81 16.05
CA ILE A 429 10.33 20.36 14.83
C ILE A 429 11.69 19.72 15.17
N LEU A 430 12.52 20.42 15.96
CA LEU A 430 13.84 19.93 16.37
C LEU A 430 13.74 18.63 17.19
N MET A 431 12.83 18.57 18.16
CA MET A 431 12.62 17.39 19.01
C MET A 431 12.19 16.17 18.20
N ARG A 432 11.30 16.35 17.22
CA ARG A 432 10.85 15.26 16.33
C ARG A 432 11.92 14.78 15.35
N ILE A 433 12.77 15.67 14.83
CA ILE A 433 13.84 15.30 13.88
C ILE A 433 15.00 14.61 14.58
N VAL A 434 15.38 15.11 15.76
CA VAL A 434 16.54 14.62 16.51
C VAL A 434 16.25 13.29 17.21
N LEU A 435 14.98 12.87 17.26
CA LEU A 435 14.52 11.64 17.91
C LEU A 435 15.04 11.57 19.35
N ILE A 436 14.83 12.63 20.13
CA ILE A 436 15.47 12.75 21.45
C ILE A 436 14.99 11.64 22.40
N PRO A 437 15.89 10.95 23.15
CA PRO A 437 15.48 9.96 24.14
C PRO A 437 14.52 10.55 25.17
N ASN A 438 13.50 9.79 25.58
CA ASN A 438 12.47 10.26 26.51
C ASN A 438 13.04 10.87 27.78
N MET A 439 14.10 10.27 28.34
CA MET A 439 14.77 10.74 29.55
C MET A 439 15.30 12.18 29.41
N LEU A 440 15.83 12.52 28.24
CA LEU A 440 16.30 13.88 27.97
C LEU A 440 15.13 14.84 27.77
N VAL A 441 14.06 14.40 27.09
CA VAL A 441 12.83 15.20 26.96
C VAL A 441 12.24 15.50 28.33
N ASN A 442 12.16 14.51 29.22
CA ASN A 442 11.60 14.66 30.57
C ASN A 442 12.39 15.63 31.45
N LEU A 443 13.70 15.73 31.22
CA LEU A 443 14.56 16.64 31.95
C LEU A 443 14.52 18.08 31.41
N VAL A 444 14.55 18.24 30.07
CA VAL A 444 14.75 19.52 29.39
C VAL A 444 13.44 20.23 29.05
N LEU A 445 12.39 19.49 28.71
CA LEU A 445 11.14 20.07 28.22
C LEU A 445 10.38 20.87 29.30
N PRO A 446 10.22 20.39 30.55
CA PRO A 446 9.45 21.14 31.54
C PRO A 446 9.97 22.56 31.86
N PRO A 447 11.28 22.80 32.07
CA PRO A 447 11.79 24.15 32.31
C PRO A 447 11.74 25.01 31.04
N LEU A 448 11.93 24.41 29.86
CA LEU A 448 11.78 25.09 28.57
C LEU A 448 10.33 25.56 28.35
N MET A 449 9.36 24.70 28.66
CA MET A 449 7.93 25.02 28.56
C MET A 449 7.53 26.13 29.53
N LEU A 450 8.04 26.10 30.77
CA LEU A 450 7.84 27.20 31.71
C LEU A 450 8.39 28.51 31.16
N ALA A 451 9.62 28.51 30.64
CA ALA A 451 10.25 29.72 30.10
C ALA A 451 9.45 30.30 28.93
N LEU A 452 9.00 29.45 27.99
CA LEU A 452 8.16 29.88 26.86
C LEU A 452 6.78 30.37 27.32
N CYS A 453 6.17 29.72 28.30
CA CYS A 453 4.89 30.13 28.87
C CYS A 453 4.99 31.48 29.57
N VAL A 454 6.02 31.70 30.40
CA VAL A 454 6.28 32.98 31.07
C VAL A 454 6.54 34.07 30.03
N TRP A 455 7.34 33.79 29.00
CA TRP A 455 7.55 34.73 27.90
C TRP A 455 6.23 35.10 27.20
N GLN A 456 5.40 34.11 26.85
CA GLN A 456 4.08 34.32 26.25
C GLN A 456 3.19 35.22 27.13
N LEU A 457 3.16 34.98 28.44
CA LEU A 457 2.38 35.76 29.40
C LEU A 457 2.87 37.22 29.48
N VAL A 458 4.18 37.44 29.58
CA VAL A 458 4.78 38.78 29.69
C VAL A 458 4.49 39.59 28.43
N VAL A 459 4.70 38.99 27.26
CA VAL A 459 4.49 39.67 25.98
C VAL A 459 3.01 39.96 25.74
N THR A 460 2.12 39.01 26.07
CA THR A 460 0.67 39.21 25.99
C THR A 460 0.23 40.37 26.88
N LYS A 461 0.69 40.42 28.14
CA LYS A 461 0.34 41.50 29.07
C LYS A 461 0.80 42.87 28.57
N ARG A 462 1.98 42.95 27.94
CA ARG A 462 2.57 44.22 27.50
C ARG A 462 1.95 44.78 26.21
N HIS A 463 1.51 43.93 25.29
CA HIS A 463 1.14 44.36 23.93
C HIS A 463 -0.33 44.07 23.55
N ARG A 464 -1.16 43.59 24.49
CA ARG A 464 -2.58 43.26 24.26
C ARG A 464 -3.45 44.41 23.74
N SER A 465 -3.18 45.65 24.13
CA SER A 465 -4.04 46.81 23.81
C SER A 465 -4.00 47.24 22.34
N HIS A 466 -3.03 46.76 21.56
CA HIS A 466 -2.76 47.21 20.18
C HIS A 466 -3.19 46.20 19.11
N LEU A 467 -4.02 45.21 19.46
CA LEU A 467 -4.41 44.12 18.57
C LEU A 467 -5.92 44.09 18.29
N PRO A 468 -6.34 43.59 17.11
CA PRO A 468 -7.74 43.34 16.83
C PRO A 468 -8.31 42.29 17.79
N VAL A 469 -9.61 42.42 18.09
CA VAL A 469 -10.32 41.60 19.09
C VAL A 469 -10.17 40.10 18.82
N LEU A 470 -10.20 39.71 17.55
CA LEU A 470 -10.06 38.32 17.13
C LEU A 470 -8.69 37.73 17.48
N ASP A 471 -7.61 38.49 17.25
CA ASP A 471 -6.26 38.07 17.63
C ASP A 471 -6.08 37.99 19.14
N MET A 472 -6.75 38.88 19.88
CA MET A 472 -6.74 38.82 21.33
C MET A 472 -7.28 37.48 21.86
N VAL A 473 -8.33 36.94 21.23
CA VAL A 473 -8.87 35.62 21.59
C VAL A 473 -7.86 34.51 21.30
N TYR A 474 -7.22 34.52 20.13
CA TYR A 474 -6.22 33.51 19.75
C TYR A 474 -5.02 33.49 20.67
N ILE A 475 -4.57 34.66 21.12
CA ILE A 475 -3.47 34.79 22.05
C ILE A 475 -3.84 34.26 23.44
N HIS A 476 -5.05 34.53 23.92
CA HIS A 476 -5.53 33.97 25.19
C HIS A 476 -5.64 32.45 25.14
N LEU A 477 -6.24 31.91 24.07
CA LEU A 477 -6.34 30.46 23.89
C LEU A 477 -4.96 29.80 23.78
N THR A 478 -4.02 30.43 23.07
CA THR A 478 -2.64 29.96 22.97
C THR A 478 -1.94 29.99 24.33
N THR A 479 -2.17 31.03 25.12
CA THR A 479 -1.62 31.14 26.48
C THR A 479 -2.18 30.05 27.39
N ILE A 480 -3.49 29.79 27.32
CA ILE A 480 -4.14 28.69 28.05
C ILE A 480 -3.53 27.34 27.64
N ALA A 481 -3.38 27.09 26.34
CA ALA A 481 -2.76 25.87 25.84
C ALA A 481 -1.32 25.70 26.36
N MET A 482 -0.53 26.77 26.38
CA MET A 482 0.84 26.75 26.94
C MET A 482 0.84 26.45 28.44
N VAL A 483 -0.07 27.04 29.22
CA VAL A 483 -0.20 26.76 30.66
C VAL A 483 -0.57 25.29 30.89
N VAL A 484 -1.54 24.76 30.15
CA VAL A 484 -1.94 23.34 30.22
C VAL A 484 -0.74 22.43 29.91
N CYS A 485 0.05 22.77 28.89
CA CYS A 485 1.24 21.98 28.53
C CYS A 485 2.34 22.07 29.60
N THR A 486 2.54 23.23 30.23
CA THR A 486 3.49 23.37 31.35
C THR A 486 3.06 22.52 32.53
N VAL A 487 1.79 22.58 32.94
CA VAL A 487 1.25 21.77 34.05
C VAL A 487 1.36 20.28 33.73
N ALA A 488 0.93 19.85 32.53
CA ALA A 488 1.04 18.47 32.09
C ALA A 488 2.49 17.97 32.13
N SER A 489 3.45 18.79 31.68
CA SER A 489 4.87 18.45 31.71
C SER A 489 5.43 18.28 33.13
N TRP A 490 4.92 19.04 34.12
CA TRP A 490 5.31 18.89 35.52
C TRP A 490 4.74 17.65 36.19
N SER A 491 3.51 17.27 35.82
CA SER A 491 2.88 16.03 36.28
C SER A 491 3.43 14.75 35.63
N GLY A 492 4.51 14.85 34.84
CA GLY A 492 5.13 13.70 34.18
C GLY A 492 4.55 13.32 32.81
N TYR A 493 3.54 14.04 32.31
CA TYR A 493 2.95 13.84 30.98
C TYR A 493 3.63 14.72 29.91
N THR A 494 4.95 14.61 29.79
CA THR A 494 5.78 15.45 28.91
C THR A 494 5.50 15.20 27.41
N LEU A 495 5.39 13.94 27.00
CA LEU A 495 5.07 13.59 25.60
C LEU A 495 3.65 14.02 25.21
N LEU A 496 2.70 13.91 26.15
CA LEU A 496 1.35 14.45 25.97
C LEU A 496 1.39 15.96 25.79
N ALA A 497 2.18 16.68 26.59
CA ALA A 497 2.35 18.13 26.44
C ALA A 497 2.87 18.49 25.04
N VAL A 498 3.88 17.78 24.51
CA VAL A 498 4.35 17.97 23.12
C VAL A 498 3.22 17.73 22.12
N GLN A 499 2.42 16.69 22.30
CA GLN A 499 1.33 16.37 21.39
C GLN A 499 0.20 17.41 21.43
N ILE A 500 -0.15 17.93 22.60
CA ILE A 500 -1.12 19.03 22.76
C ILE A 500 -0.61 20.28 22.04
N LEU A 501 0.68 20.59 22.13
CA LEU A 501 1.27 21.74 21.41
C LEU A 501 1.20 21.57 19.90
N VAL A 502 1.58 20.40 19.37
CA VAL A 502 1.47 20.11 17.92
C VAL A 502 0.02 20.24 17.46
N TRP A 503 -0.90 19.68 18.24
CA TRP A 503 -2.32 19.77 17.93
C TRP A 503 -2.78 21.22 17.93
N TRP A 504 -2.40 22.01 18.94
CA TRP A 504 -2.77 23.42 19.03
C TRP A 504 -2.18 24.27 17.91
N THR A 505 -0.91 24.09 17.54
CA THR A 505 -0.29 24.84 16.43
C THR A 505 -1.00 24.54 15.11
N PHE A 506 -1.43 23.29 14.89
CA PHE A 506 -2.23 22.92 13.73
C PHE A 506 -3.62 23.58 13.74
N GLN A 507 -4.34 23.55 14.87
CA GLN A 507 -5.64 24.21 15.00
C GLN A 507 -5.53 25.72 14.77
N LEU A 508 -4.51 26.36 15.36
CA LEU A 508 -4.28 27.77 15.16
C LEU A 508 -3.98 28.10 13.69
N ALA A 509 -3.13 27.33 13.02
CA ALA A 509 -2.86 27.52 11.60
C ALA A 509 -4.15 27.41 10.75
N ALA A 510 -5.01 26.43 11.04
CA ALA A 510 -6.29 26.26 10.36
C ALA A 510 -7.22 27.47 10.60
N ILE A 511 -7.40 27.91 11.84
CA ILE A 511 -8.22 29.07 12.19
C ILE A 511 -7.68 30.35 11.54
N MET A 512 -6.37 30.57 11.59
CA MET A 512 -5.70 31.71 10.97
C MET A 512 -5.84 31.69 9.45
N THR A 513 -5.88 30.52 8.82
CA THR A 513 -6.15 30.37 7.39
C THR A 513 -7.58 30.80 7.05
N ILE A 514 -8.57 30.30 7.81
CA ILE A 514 -9.98 30.63 7.60
C ILE A 514 -10.21 32.14 7.74
N THR A 515 -9.65 32.76 8.78
CA THR A 515 -9.76 34.22 8.97
C THR A 515 -9.09 35.01 7.86
N CYS A 516 -7.92 34.57 7.39
CA CYS A 516 -7.24 35.19 6.26
C CYS A 516 -8.10 35.15 4.98
N LEU A 517 -8.76 34.01 4.70
CA LEU A 517 -9.67 33.88 3.57
C LEU A 517 -10.88 34.81 3.72
N TYR A 518 -11.45 34.91 4.92
CA TYR A 518 -12.56 35.83 5.20
C TYR A 518 -12.18 37.29 4.95
N ASP A 519 -11.02 37.72 5.46
CA ASP A 519 -10.53 39.09 5.25
C ASP A 519 -10.16 39.36 3.78
N LEU A 520 -9.63 38.35 3.07
CA LEU A 520 -9.36 38.44 1.64
C LEU A 520 -10.66 38.64 0.83
N MET A 521 -11.72 37.90 1.16
CA MET A 521 -13.05 38.09 0.56
C MET A 521 -13.58 39.50 0.84
N GLY A 522 -13.48 39.99 2.08
CA GLY A 522 -13.89 41.36 2.42
C GLY A 522 -13.09 42.45 1.69
N MET A 523 -11.79 42.23 1.48
CA MET A 523 -10.97 43.12 0.64
C MET A 523 -11.40 43.10 -0.82
N TYR A 524 -11.71 41.93 -1.37
CA TYR A 524 -12.21 41.77 -2.74
C TYR A 524 -13.56 42.47 -2.94
N GLU A 525 -14.48 42.29 -1.99
CA GLU A 525 -15.79 42.96 -2.00
C GLU A 525 -15.64 44.49 -2.06
N ARG A 526 -14.84 45.07 -1.15
CA ARG A 526 -14.63 46.53 -1.10
C ARG A 526 -13.93 47.09 -2.32
N LYS A 527 -12.92 46.40 -2.86
CA LYS A 527 -12.09 46.92 -3.96
C LYS A 527 -12.71 46.72 -5.33
N VAL A 528 -13.41 45.61 -5.55
CA VAL A 528 -13.89 45.20 -6.88
C VAL A 528 -15.40 45.22 -6.94
N LEU A 529 -16.09 44.57 -6.00
CA LEU A 529 -17.52 44.34 -6.08
C LEU A 529 -18.32 45.63 -5.87
N VAL A 530 -17.99 46.39 -4.81
CA VAL A 530 -18.63 47.69 -4.52
C VAL A 530 -18.37 48.70 -5.64
N LYS A 531 -17.16 48.73 -6.21
CA LYS A 531 -16.85 49.62 -7.34
C LYS A 531 -17.64 49.26 -8.60
N ARG A 532 -17.78 47.96 -8.91
CA ARG A 532 -18.60 47.51 -10.04
C ARG A 532 -20.08 47.80 -9.84
N LEU A 533 -20.61 47.61 -8.62
CA LEU A 533 -21.99 47.95 -8.29
C LEU A 533 -22.26 49.45 -8.33
N ALA A 534 -21.31 50.28 -7.88
CA ALA A 534 -21.39 51.73 -7.98
C ALA A 534 -21.38 52.21 -9.45
N ALA A 535 -20.49 51.65 -10.27
CA ALA A 535 -20.43 51.94 -11.72
C ALA A 535 -21.69 51.49 -12.47
N GLY A 536 -22.30 50.36 -12.07
CA GLY A 536 -23.56 49.87 -12.63
C GLY A 536 -24.77 50.73 -12.27
N ARG A 537 -24.83 51.29 -11.05
CA ARG A 537 -25.91 52.22 -10.64
C ARG A 537 -25.84 53.58 -11.31
N SER A 538 -24.65 54.11 -11.60
CA SER A 538 -24.50 55.39 -12.32
C SER A 538 -24.85 55.30 -13.81
N GLY A 539 -24.90 54.10 -14.39
CA GLY A 539 -25.28 53.88 -15.79
C GLY A 539 -26.78 53.66 -16.04
N GLY A 540 -27.61 53.66 -14.99
CA GLY A 540 -29.06 53.37 -15.07
C GLY A 540 -29.99 54.58 -14.85
N VAL A 541 -29.46 55.81 -14.87
CA VAL A 541 -30.24 57.06 -14.74
C VAL A 541 -30.13 57.90 -16.03
N GLY A 542 -29.97 57.24 -17.18
CA GLY A 542 -29.98 57.87 -18.51
C GLY A 542 -31.33 57.69 -19.17
#